data_AF-A0A1F9PE84-F1
#
_entry.id   AF-A0A1F9PE84-F1
#
_cell.length_a   1.000
_cell.length_b   1.000
_cell.length_c   1.000
_cell.angle_alpha   90.00
_cell.angle_beta   90.00
_cell.angle_gamma   90.00
#
_symmetry.space_group_name_H-M   'P 1'
#
loop_
_entity.id
_entity.type
_entity.pdbx_description
1 polymer ?
#
loop_
_entity_poly.entity_id
_entity_poly.type
_entity_poly.pdbx_seq_one_letter_code
_entity_poly.pdbx_strand_id
1 'polypeptide(L)'
;MKTYFTVFIWILIAGSICFARDFQFEFIEENYRETQADFSYQPIIYHSIQVNSTLGPKLLILKGDDYNYRKWFRQYISQNKKFIAIIADERLDEFISAKAYEIDIKAIHPFNGDKWITDDVKPPGMNTMEGDNHILIVDPNEKRTRLIQSVVEKMQYRADIFTDGLAALEVFKLQPGKFKMAIIYFDKIGIPSDQLIEQVVKLNQSIPVVLDTGYNNESETDKFIKKFSGSGSIHIKPVMLRDLQKTIETLIKKNA
;
A
#
# COMPACT_ATOMS: atom_id res chain seq x y z
N MET A 1 -3.87 61.56 54.52
CA MET A 1 -3.43 60.20 54.15
C MET A 1 -4.65 59.36 53.81
N LYS A 2 -4.89 59.05 52.53
CA LYS A 2 -5.92 58.10 52.09
C LYS A 2 -5.20 56.89 51.51
N THR A 3 -5.31 55.76 52.20
CA THR A 3 -4.65 54.51 51.85
C THR A 3 -5.50 53.79 50.81
N TYR A 4 -4.95 53.55 49.63
CA TYR A 4 -5.59 52.77 48.57
C TYR A 4 -5.48 51.28 48.92
N PHE A 5 -6.62 50.59 49.02
CA PHE A 5 -6.68 49.14 49.22
C PHE A 5 -6.79 48.47 47.85
N THR A 6 -5.66 48.09 47.27
CA THR A 6 -5.61 47.36 46.00
C THR A 6 -5.88 45.89 46.28
N VAL A 7 -7.07 45.41 45.91
CA VAL A 7 -7.42 43.98 45.97
C VAL A 7 -6.75 43.27 44.80
N PHE A 8 -5.73 42.46 45.09
CA PHE A 8 -5.11 41.56 44.11
C PHE A 8 -6.05 40.36 43.87
N ILE A 9 -6.71 40.34 42.72
CA ILE A 9 -7.45 39.17 42.25
C ILE A 9 -6.41 38.13 41.79
N TRP A 10 -6.14 37.15 42.64
CA TRP A 10 -5.35 35.99 42.25
C TRP A 10 -6.20 35.13 41.32
N ILE A 11 -5.92 35.23 40.02
CA ILE A 11 -6.43 34.28 39.03
C ILE A 11 -5.77 32.94 39.35
N LEU A 12 -6.51 32.07 40.04
CA LEU A 12 -6.23 30.65 40.15
C LEU A 12 -6.36 30.06 38.74
N ILE A 13 -5.24 30.00 38.02
CA ILE A 13 -5.12 29.16 36.84
C ILE A 13 -5.20 27.72 37.36
N ALA A 14 -6.40 27.15 37.32
CA ALA A 14 -6.59 25.71 37.49
C ALA A 14 -5.81 25.04 36.36
N GLY A 15 -4.60 24.56 36.67
CA GLY A 15 -3.87 23.70 35.76
C GLY A 15 -4.71 22.45 35.53
N SER A 16 -5.32 22.33 34.35
CA SER A 16 -5.94 21.09 33.93
C SER A 16 -4.92 19.97 34.08
N ILE A 17 -5.27 18.96 34.88
CA ILE A 17 -4.44 17.77 35.05
C ILE A 17 -4.44 17.06 33.70
N CYS A 18 -3.36 17.25 32.93
CA CYS A 18 -3.19 16.65 31.61
C CYS A 18 -2.75 15.20 31.80
N PHE A 19 -3.57 14.26 31.33
CA PHE A 19 -3.20 12.85 31.22
C PHE A 19 -3.01 12.54 29.74
N ALA A 20 -1.78 12.32 29.28
CA ALA A 20 -1.56 11.77 27.95
C ALA A 20 -2.18 10.37 27.87
N ARG A 21 -3.18 10.18 27.00
CA ARG A 21 -3.87 8.90 26.80
C ARG A 21 -3.73 8.46 25.35
N ASP A 22 -2.61 7.82 25.09
CA ASP A 22 -2.30 7.21 23.80
C ASP A 22 -3.06 5.88 23.66
N PHE A 23 -3.72 5.67 22.52
CA PHE A 23 -4.45 4.43 22.26
C PHE A 23 -3.66 3.53 21.32
N GLN A 24 -3.39 2.31 21.78
CA GLN A 24 -2.81 1.27 20.93
C GLN A 24 -3.91 0.58 20.13
N PHE A 25 -3.66 0.41 18.84
CA PHE A 25 -4.52 -0.30 17.91
C PHE A 25 -3.80 -1.47 17.25
N GLU A 26 -4.55 -2.52 16.96
CA GLU A 26 -4.16 -3.62 16.10
C GLU A 26 -4.95 -3.56 14.78
N PHE A 27 -4.24 -3.41 13.68
CA PHE A 27 -4.79 -3.34 12.33
C PHE A 27 -5.40 -4.68 11.88
N ILE A 28 -6.62 -4.62 11.36
CA ILE A 28 -7.35 -5.77 10.82
C ILE A 28 -7.41 -5.69 9.30
N GLU A 29 -8.06 -4.63 8.79
CA GLU A 29 -8.41 -4.48 7.38
C GLU A 29 -8.36 -3.01 6.96
N GLU A 30 -7.98 -2.74 5.70
CA GLU A 30 -7.97 -1.42 5.09
C GLU A 30 -9.02 -1.36 3.97
N ASN A 31 -9.78 -0.27 3.93
CA ASN A 31 -10.57 0.13 2.79
C ASN A 31 -10.01 1.46 2.23
N TYR A 32 -9.37 1.38 1.07
CA TYR A 32 -8.77 2.52 0.39
C TYR A 32 -9.35 2.67 -1.01
N ARG A 33 -9.77 3.89 -1.35
CA ARG A 33 -10.24 4.25 -2.69
C ARG A 33 -9.76 5.64 -3.05
N GLU A 34 -9.22 5.78 -4.25
CA GLU A 34 -8.81 7.06 -4.82
C GLU A 34 -9.64 7.34 -6.08
N THR A 35 -10.26 8.51 -6.13
CA THR A 35 -11.06 8.99 -7.27
C THR A 35 -10.58 10.37 -7.69
N GLN A 36 -11.07 10.90 -8.81
CA GLN A 36 -10.81 12.28 -9.21
C GLN A 36 -12.04 13.14 -8.95
N ALA A 37 -11.84 14.36 -8.48
CA ALA A 37 -12.91 15.35 -8.41
C ALA A 37 -13.41 15.69 -9.82
N ASP A 38 -14.73 15.83 -9.97
CA ASP A 38 -15.42 16.03 -11.26
C ASP A 38 -14.94 17.26 -12.06
N PHE A 39 -14.19 18.18 -11.43
CA PHE A 39 -13.77 19.45 -12.05
C PHE A 39 -12.32 19.89 -11.79
N SER A 40 -11.58 19.28 -10.84
CA SER A 40 -10.26 19.80 -10.44
C SER A 40 -9.09 18.86 -10.70
N TYR A 41 -9.30 17.67 -11.28
CA TYR A 41 -8.29 16.59 -11.39
C TYR A 41 -7.56 16.27 -10.08
N GLN A 42 -8.03 16.79 -8.94
CA GLN A 42 -7.44 16.54 -7.64
C GLN A 42 -7.88 15.16 -7.17
N PRO A 43 -6.96 14.37 -6.59
CA PRO A 43 -7.30 13.08 -6.02
C PRO A 43 -8.20 13.26 -4.79
N ILE A 44 -9.36 12.61 -4.81
CA ILE A 44 -10.24 12.43 -3.66
C ILE A 44 -9.92 11.06 -3.07
N ILE A 45 -9.46 11.04 -1.82
CA ILE A 45 -9.05 9.82 -1.13
C ILE A 45 -10.10 9.47 -0.07
N TYR A 46 -10.68 8.28 -0.19
CA TYR A 46 -11.46 7.62 0.85
C TYR A 46 -10.58 6.56 1.49
N HIS A 47 -10.30 6.70 2.77
CA HIS A 47 -9.43 5.77 3.47
C HIS A 47 -9.99 5.53 4.88
N SER A 48 -10.44 4.30 5.12
CA SER A 48 -10.83 3.83 6.44
C SER A 48 -10.15 2.50 6.78
N ILE A 49 -9.94 2.26 8.06
CA ILE A 49 -9.31 1.03 8.56
C ILE A 49 -10.11 0.43 9.70
N GLN A 50 -10.25 -0.89 9.71
CA GLN A 50 -10.79 -1.63 10.85
C GLN A 50 -9.64 -2.00 11.79
N VAL A 51 -9.86 -1.77 13.08
CA VAL A 51 -8.85 -1.94 14.12
C VAL A 51 -9.44 -2.57 15.37
N ASN A 52 -8.62 -3.30 16.11
CA ASN A 52 -8.91 -3.71 17.49
C ASN A 52 -8.16 -2.81 18.47
N SER A 53 -8.79 -2.55 19.62
CA SER A 53 -8.20 -1.81 20.73
C SER A 53 -8.63 -2.44 22.05
N THR A 54 -8.12 -1.91 23.17
CA THR A 54 -8.62 -2.28 24.51
C THR A 54 -10.09 -1.92 24.72
N LEU A 55 -10.63 -0.99 23.91
CA LEU A 55 -12.04 -0.61 23.90
C LEU A 55 -12.88 -1.46 22.93
N GLY A 56 -12.29 -2.49 22.33
CA GLY A 56 -12.92 -3.34 21.32
C GLY A 56 -12.67 -2.88 19.88
N PRO A 57 -13.38 -3.49 18.91
CA PRO A 57 -13.23 -3.19 17.49
C PRO A 57 -13.77 -1.80 17.15
N LYS A 58 -13.02 -1.06 16.32
CA LYS A 58 -13.38 0.27 15.82
C LYS A 58 -13.09 0.39 14.32
N LEU A 59 -13.78 1.32 13.67
CA LEU A 59 -13.52 1.78 12.30
C LEU A 59 -12.94 3.18 12.36
N LEU A 60 -11.69 3.37 11.94
CA LEU A 60 -11.07 4.70 11.86
C LEU A 60 -11.23 5.26 10.45
N ILE A 61 -11.74 6.49 10.34
CA ILE A 61 -11.88 7.22 9.07
C ILE A 61 -10.74 8.24 9.02
N LEU A 62 -9.79 8.03 8.10
CA LEU A 62 -8.53 8.76 8.08
C LEU A 62 -8.63 10.03 7.23
N LYS A 63 -8.65 11.18 7.89
CA LYS A 63 -8.67 12.52 7.28
C LYS A 63 -7.27 13.12 7.15
N GLY A 64 -7.17 14.25 6.46
CA GLY A 64 -5.91 14.95 6.19
C GLY A 64 -5.47 14.84 4.72
N ASP A 65 -4.81 15.87 4.25
CA ASP A 65 -4.33 16.07 2.87
C ASP A 65 -2.87 15.62 2.67
N ASP A 66 -2.18 15.22 3.75
CA ASP A 66 -0.79 14.79 3.69
C ASP A 66 -0.66 13.41 3.03
N TYR A 67 -0.48 13.46 1.71
CA TYR A 67 -0.32 12.29 0.86
C TYR A 67 0.89 11.43 1.26
N ASN A 68 2.02 12.06 1.60
CA ASN A 68 3.26 11.35 1.95
C ASN A 68 3.11 10.61 3.27
N TYR A 69 2.53 11.26 4.28
CA TYR A 69 2.23 10.63 5.56
C TYR A 69 1.25 9.47 5.38
N ARG A 70 0.21 9.66 4.59
CA ARG A 70 -0.77 8.62 4.29
C ARG A 70 -0.12 7.42 3.62
N LYS A 71 0.70 7.63 2.61
CA LYS A 71 1.44 6.57 1.92
C LYS A 71 2.38 5.82 2.86
N TRP A 72 3.14 6.54 3.68
CA TRP A 72 3.98 5.95 4.72
C TRP A 72 3.16 5.11 5.69
N PHE A 73 2.04 5.62 6.18
CA PHE A 73 1.21 4.91 7.15
C PHE A 73 0.67 3.60 6.59
N ARG A 74 0.23 3.61 5.31
CA ARG A 74 -0.19 2.40 4.60
C ARG A 74 0.92 1.35 4.52
N GLN A 75 2.14 1.78 4.19
CA GLN A 75 3.32 0.91 4.17
C GLN A 75 3.67 0.40 5.57
N TYR A 76 3.51 1.23 6.59
CA TYR A 76 3.75 0.86 7.97
C TYR A 76 2.79 -0.24 8.43
N ILE A 77 1.48 -0.08 8.23
CA ILE A 77 0.47 -1.04 8.70
C ILE A 77 0.46 -2.37 7.91
N SER A 78 0.99 -2.37 6.68
CA SER A 78 1.17 -3.60 5.90
C SER A 78 2.28 -4.49 6.48
N GLN A 79 3.28 -3.88 7.13
CA GLN A 79 4.40 -4.58 7.78
C GLN A 79 4.16 -4.80 9.28
N ASN A 80 3.53 -3.84 9.95
CA ASN A 80 3.32 -3.81 11.39
C ASN A 80 1.83 -3.79 11.68
N LYS A 81 1.35 -4.79 12.40
CA LYS A 81 -0.07 -4.83 12.79
C LYS A 81 -0.42 -3.86 13.91
N LYS A 82 0.54 -3.19 14.57
CA LYS A 82 0.26 -2.34 15.73
C LYS A 82 0.69 -0.90 15.49
N PHE A 83 -0.13 0.05 15.92
CA PHE A 83 0.18 1.48 15.89
C PHE A 83 -0.48 2.19 17.07
N ILE A 84 -0.11 3.45 17.29
CA ILE A 84 -0.66 4.31 18.33
C ILE A 84 -1.44 5.45 17.68
N ALA A 85 -2.56 5.86 18.24
CA ALA A 85 -3.18 7.12 17.87
C ALA A 85 -3.39 8.02 19.08
N ILE A 86 -3.12 9.32 18.88
CA ILE A 86 -3.30 10.36 19.88
C ILE A 86 -4.70 10.92 19.70
N ILE A 87 -5.52 10.87 20.75
CA ILE A 87 -6.86 11.42 20.78
C ILE A 87 -6.87 12.63 21.71
N ALA A 88 -7.38 13.75 21.22
CA ALA A 88 -7.52 14.95 22.04
C ALA A 88 -8.49 14.70 23.20
N ASP A 89 -8.14 15.17 24.40
CA ASP A 89 -8.94 14.95 25.63
C ASP A 89 -10.41 15.40 25.47
N GLU A 90 -10.65 16.49 24.73
CA GLU A 90 -11.98 17.03 24.47
C GLU A 90 -12.87 16.12 23.60
N ARG A 91 -12.29 15.20 22.83
CA ARG A 91 -13.00 14.24 21.96
C ARG A 91 -12.94 12.80 22.49
N LEU A 92 -12.48 12.61 23.72
CA LEU A 92 -12.26 11.29 24.29
C LEU A 92 -13.57 10.50 24.47
N ASP A 93 -14.61 11.13 24.99
CA ASP A 93 -15.90 10.47 25.23
C ASP A 93 -16.58 10.07 23.91
N GLU A 94 -16.47 10.92 22.89
CA GLU A 94 -16.88 10.63 21.52
C GLU A 94 -16.11 9.41 20.99
N PHE A 95 -14.79 9.41 21.13
CA PHE A 95 -13.95 8.30 20.69
C PHE A 95 -14.29 6.98 21.39
N ILE A 96 -14.47 6.98 22.71
CA ILE A 96 -14.77 5.77 23.49
C ILE A 96 -16.10 5.17 23.05
N SER A 97 -17.14 6.00 22.95
CA SER A 97 -18.50 5.57 22.65
C SER A 97 -18.73 5.18 21.18
N ALA A 98 -18.01 5.80 20.25
CA ALA A 98 -18.23 5.58 18.83
C ALA A 98 -17.58 4.28 18.31
N LYS A 99 -18.32 3.56 17.45
CA LYS A 99 -17.76 2.43 16.67
C LYS A 99 -16.94 2.90 15.49
N ALA A 100 -17.31 4.02 14.89
CA ALA A 100 -16.57 4.67 13.81
C ALA A 100 -16.10 6.05 14.26
N TYR A 101 -14.84 6.39 14.03
CA TYR A 101 -14.26 7.63 14.51
C TYR A 101 -13.38 8.28 13.44
N GLU A 102 -13.58 9.58 13.24
CA GLU A 102 -12.79 10.37 12.31
C GLU A 102 -11.52 10.88 12.99
N ILE A 103 -10.38 10.57 12.39
CA ILE A 103 -9.06 10.91 12.92
C ILE A 103 -8.17 11.48 11.83
N ASP A 104 -7.38 12.49 12.18
CA ASP A 104 -6.34 13.00 11.30
C ASP A 104 -5.22 11.96 11.14
N ILE A 105 -4.77 11.73 9.90
CA ILE A 105 -3.68 10.81 9.61
C ILE A 105 -2.43 11.12 10.44
N LYS A 106 -2.15 12.41 10.73
CA LYS A 106 -0.98 12.86 11.50
C LYS A 106 -1.06 12.57 12.99
N ALA A 107 -2.24 12.21 13.50
CA ALA A 107 -2.40 11.79 14.89
C ALA A 107 -2.01 10.31 15.10
N ILE A 108 -1.67 9.59 14.03
CA ILE A 108 -1.34 8.16 14.07
C ILE A 108 0.16 7.96 13.98
N HIS A 109 0.75 7.23 14.92
CA HIS A 109 2.19 7.03 15.06
C HIS A 109 2.56 5.54 15.12
N PRO A 110 3.79 5.18 14.76
CA PRO A 110 4.20 3.80 14.79
C PRO A 110 4.41 3.33 16.25
N PHE A 111 4.03 2.10 16.55
CA PHE A 111 4.10 1.54 17.91
C PHE A 111 5.54 1.29 18.38
N ASN A 112 6.47 1.10 17.45
CA ASN A 112 7.88 0.77 17.75
C ASN A 112 8.72 1.99 18.18
N GLY A 113 8.13 3.19 18.26
CA GLY A 113 8.84 4.41 18.68
C GLY A 113 9.64 5.08 17.57
N ASP A 114 9.56 4.58 16.33
CA ASP A 114 10.16 5.24 15.17
C ASP A 114 9.51 6.62 14.99
N LYS A 115 10.32 7.66 14.76
CA LYS A 115 9.76 8.95 14.38
C LYS A 115 9.47 8.95 12.89
N TRP A 116 8.31 9.45 12.50
CA TRP A 116 8.10 9.88 11.13
C TRP A 116 8.98 11.10 10.89
N ILE A 117 9.99 10.96 10.02
CA ILE A 117 10.92 12.04 9.68
C ILE A 117 10.57 12.48 8.25
N THR A 118 10.20 13.75 8.10
CA THR A 118 9.87 14.37 6.80
C THR A 118 11.03 14.29 5.80
N ASP A 119 12.27 14.30 6.31
CA ASP A 119 13.50 14.44 5.52
C ASP A 119 14.27 13.12 5.31
N ASP A 120 13.91 12.04 6.02
CA ASP A 120 14.60 10.73 5.94
C ASP A 120 13.83 9.68 5.12
N VAL A 121 12.80 10.09 4.36
CA VAL A 121 12.48 9.38 3.11
C VAL A 121 13.42 9.90 2.01
N LYS A 122 14.73 9.73 2.22
CA LYS A 122 15.58 9.28 1.12
C LYS A 122 15.68 7.77 1.27
N PRO A 123 15.18 7.01 0.28
CA PRO A 123 14.98 5.59 0.45
C PRO A 123 16.31 4.92 0.78
N PRO A 124 16.36 3.93 1.69
CA PRO A 124 17.50 3.04 1.74
C PRO A 124 17.46 2.21 0.45
N GLY A 125 18.12 2.74 -0.59
CA GLY A 125 18.08 2.26 -1.96
C GLY A 125 17.20 3.13 -2.86
N MET A 126 17.84 4.05 -3.58
CA MET A 126 17.34 4.67 -4.80
C MET A 126 16.70 3.61 -5.70
N ASN A 127 15.36 3.58 -5.71
CA ASN A 127 14.43 3.03 -6.72
C ASN A 127 13.03 3.36 -6.20
N THR A 128 12.62 4.62 -6.30
CA THR A 128 11.22 5.01 -6.15
C THR A 128 10.45 4.43 -7.33
N MET A 129 9.96 3.22 -7.14
CA MET A 129 8.88 2.68 -7.95
C MET A 129 7.78 2.23 -7.03
N GLU A 130 6.65 2.92 -7.17
CA GLU A 130 5.44 2.68 -6.41
C GLU A 130 4.99 1.23 -6.59
N GLY A 131 5.09 0.50 -5.48
CA GLY A 131 4.96 -0.95 -5.37
C GLY A 131 5.48 -1.33 -3.99
N ASP A 132 4.63 -1.89 -3.12
CA ASP A 132 5.12 -2.64 -1.96
C ASP A 132 6.09 -3.74 -2.44
N ASN A 133 6.89 -4.34 -1.57
CA ASN A 133 7.86 -5.39 -1.95
C ASN A 133 7.18 -6.69 -2.49
N HIS A 134 5.98 -6.64 -3.06
CA HIS A 134 5.24 -7.74 -3.64
C HIS A 134 5.44 -7.85 -5.16
N ILE A 135 5.53 -9.08 -5.64
CA ILE A 135 5.45 -9.43 -7.06
C ILE A 135 4.18 -10.26 -7.26
N LEU A 136 3.32 -9.81 -8.18
CA LEU A 136 2.14 -10.55 -8.59
C LEU A 136 2.57 -11.71 -9.49
N ILE A 137 2.19 -12.94 -9.17
CA ILE A 137 2.49 -14.13 -9.97
C ILE A 137 1.17 -14.80 -10.34
N VAL A 138 0.92 -14.97 -11.65
CA VAL A 138 -0.27 -15.67 -12.16
C VAL A 138 0.17 -16.82 -13.04
N ASP A 139 -0.06 -18.05 -12.60
CA ASP A 139 0.27 -19.27 -13.34
C ASP A 139 -0.56 -20.44 -12.79
N PRO A 140 -1.31 -21.17 -13.65
CA PRO A 140 -2.12 -22.32 -13.23
C PRO A 140 -1.29 -23.47 -12.65
N ASN A 141 0.02 -23.51 -12.91
CA ASN A 141 0.90 -24.56 -12.41
C ASN A 141 1.47 -24.22 -11.03
N GLU A 142 0.84 -24.74 -9.98
CA GLU A 142 1.28 -24.55 -8.58
C GLU A 142 2.72 -24.96 -8.29
N LYS A 143 3.25 -25.97 -8.99
CA LYS A 143 4.65 -26.39 -8.78
C LYS A 143 5.60 -25.33 -9.31
N ARG A 144 5.27 -24.72 -10.44
CA ARG A 144 6.08 -23.66 -11.05
C ARG A 144 5.99 -22.37 -10.25
N THR A 145 4.81 -21.98 -9.77
CA THR A 145 4.66 -20.80 -8.91
C THR A 145 5.49 -20.88 -7.63
N ARG A 146 5.55 -22.05 -6.97
CA ARG A 146 6.41 -22.26 -5.79
C ARG A 146 7.90 -22.07 -6.08
N LEU A 147 8.35 -22.50 -7.26
CA LEU A 147 9.75 -22.30 -7.66
C LEU A 147 10.03 -20.83 -7.94
N ILE A 148 9.14 -20.13 -8.63
CA ILE A 148 9.24 -18.68 -8.88
C ILE A 148 9.24 -17.93 -7.54
N GLN A 149 8.31 -18.25 -6.64
CA GLN A 149 8.23 -17.70 -5.28
C GLN A 149 9.56 -17.84 -4.54
N SER A 150 10.19 -19.01 -4.57
CA SER A 150 11.46 -19.23 -3.88
C SER A 150 12.59 -18.32 -4.37
N VAL A 151 12.55 -17.90 -5.65
CA VAL A 151 13.51 -16.93 -6.21
C VAL A 151 13.15 -15.52 -5.75
N VAL A 152 11.88 -15.15 -5.85
CA VAL A 152 11.35 -13.84 -5.45
C VAL A 152 11.64 -13.56 -3.96
N GLU A 153 11.40 -14.53 -3.09
CA GLU A 153 11.61 -14.41 -1.64
C GLU A 153 13.08 -14.32 -1.25
N LYS A 154 13.97 -15.01 -1.96
CA LYS A 154 15.43 -14.84 -1.79
C LYS A 154 15.88 -13.42 -2.09
N MET A 155 15.19 -12.74 -3.00
CA MET A 155 15.43 -11.34 -3.33
C MET A 155 14.75 -10.36 -2.37
N GLN A 156 14.24 -10.83 -1.22
CA GLN A 156 13.54 -10.03 -0.21
C GLN A 156 12.22 -9.40 -0.70
N TYR A 157 11.65 -9.94 -1.78
CA TYR A 157 10.29 -9.64 -2.20
C TYR A 157 9.31 -10.67 -1.63
N ARG A 158 8.03 -10.32 -1.57
CA ARG A 158 6.91 -11.23 -1.28
C ARG A 158 6.25 -11.64 -2.59
N ALA A 159 5.75 -12.86 -2.66
CA ALA A 159 5.03 -13.38 -3.82
C ALA A 159 3.54 -13.48 -3.51
N ASP A 160 2.71 -12.80 -4.30
CA ASP A 160 1.27 -13.00 -4.28
C ASP A 160 0.91 -13.87 -5.47
N ILE A 161 0.52 -15.11 -5.19
CA ILE A 161 0.37 -16.17 -6.19
C ILE A 161 -1.11 -16.43 -6.44
N PHE A 162 -1.47 -16.47 -7.72
CA PHE A 162 -2.79 -16.81 -8.18
C PHE A 162 -2.68 -17.87 -9.28
N THR A 163 -3.61 -18.83 -9.27
CA THR A 163 -3.75 -19.83 -10.34
C THR A 163 -4.78 -19.42 -11.40
N ASP A 164 -5.48 -18.31 -11.16
CA ASP A 164 -6.52 -17.75 -12.03
C ASP A 164 -6.36 -16.24 -12.16
N GLY A 165 -6.58 -15.73 -13.38
CA GLY A 165 -6.41 -14.33 -13.70
C GLY A 165 -7.50 -13.41 -13.12
N LEU A 166 -8.73 -13.89 -12.92
CA LEU A 166 -9.79 -13.07 -12.31
C LEU A 166 -9.47 -12.75 -10.86
N ALA A 167 -9.10 -13.77 -10.08
CA ALA A 167 -8.69 -13.59 -8.69
C ALA A 167 -7.50 -12.63 -8.56
N ALA A 168 -6.51 -12.77 -9.45
CA ALA A 168 -5.38 -11.85 -9.52
C ALA A 168 -5.82 -10.41 -9.82
N LEU A 169 -6.72 -10.22 -10.79
CA LEU A 169 -7.23 -8.92 -11.19
C LEU A 169 -8.06 -8.24 -10.09
N GLU A 170 -8.88 -9.01 -9.36
CA GLU A 170 -9.66 -8.49 -8.24
C GLU A 170 -8.74 -7.92 -7.15
N VAL A 171 -7.71 -8.67 -6.76
CA VAL A 171 -6.72 -8.19 -5.78
C VAL A 171 -5.93 -7.00 -6.34
N PHE A 172 -5.53 -7.03 -7.61
CA PHE A 172 -4.81 -5.93 -8.23
C PHE A 172 -5.64 -4.64 -8.25
N LYS A 173 -6.94 -4.71 -8.55
CA LYS A 173 -7.84 -3.55 -8.55
C LYS A 173 -7.96 -2.88 -7.18
N LEU A 174 -7.94 -3.66 -6.11
CA LEU A 174 -8.03 -3.13 -4.74
C LEU A 174 -6.76 -2.35 -4.36
N GLN A 175 -5.59 -2.83 -4.79
CA GLN A 175 -4.31 -2.23 -4.43
C GLN A 175 -3.31 -2.21 -5.63
N PRO A 176 -3.53 -1.39 -6.67
CA PRO A 176 -2.67 -1.39 -7.87
C PRO A 176 -1.21 -0.98 -7.61
N GLY A 177 -1.01 -0.16 -6.56
CA GLY A 177 0.32 0.28 -6.09
C GLY A 177 1.01 -0.67 -5.11
N LYS A 178 0.43 -1.85 -4.84
CA LYS A 178 1.07 -2.90 -4.00
C LYS A 178 2.19 -3.62 -4.75
N PHE A 179 2.09 -3.74 -6.07
CA PHE A 179 2.95 -4.64 -6.83
C PHE A 179 4.06 -3.89 -7.56
N LYS A 180 5.32 -4.28 -7.31
CA LYS A 180 6.48 -3.76 -8.07
C LYS A 180 6.59 -4.33 -9.48
N MET A 181 5.99 -5.48 -9.71
CA MET A 181 6.03 -6.21 -10.97
C MET A 181 4.90 -7.23 -11.01
N ALA A 182 4.47 -7.59 -12.22
CA ALA A 182 3.68 -8.80 -12.46
C ALA A 182 4.45 -9.81 -13.33
N ILE A 183 4.33 -11.09 -13.00
CA ILE A 183 4.81 -12.23 -13.80
C ILE A 183 3.57 -13.07 -14.13
N ILE A 184 3.15 -13.05 -15.38
CA ILE A 184 1.91 -13.69 -15.84
C ILE A 184 2.29 -14.75 -16.87
N TYR A 185 1.96 -16.01 -16.58
CA TYR A 185 2.07 -17.08 -17.56
C TYR A 185 0.97 -16.96 -18.60
N PHE A 186 1.33 -17.16 -19.86
CA PHE A 186 0.36 -17.21 -20.94
C PHE A 186 -0.59 -18.41 -20.72
N ASP A 187 -1.82 -18.08 -20.37
CA ASP A 187 -2.93 -19.02 -20.29
C ASP A 187 -4.18 -18.40 -20.94
N LYS A 188 -5.03 -19.29 -21.46
CA LYS A 188 -6.32 -19.00 -22.08
C LYS A 188 -7.49 -19.51 -21.22
N ILE A 189 -7.22 -20.19 -20.10
CA ILE A 189 -8.23 -20.61 -19.12
C ILE A 189 -8.64 -19.41 -18.27
N GLY A 190 -9.94 -19.22 -18.06
CA GLY A 190 -10.47 -18.06 -17.33
C GLY A 190 -10.39 -16.79 -18.17
N ILE A 191 -9.89 -15.69 -17.59
CA ILE A 191 -9.57 -14.51 -18.40
C ILE A 191 -8.29 -14.74 -19.21
N PRO A 192 -8.32 -14.46 -20.52
CA PRO A 192 -7.11 -14.49 -21.34
C PRO A 192 -6.01 -13.61 -20.75
N SER A 193 -4.78 -14.11 -20.72
CA SER A 193 -3.64 -13.41 -20.11
C SER A 193 -3.38 -12.05 -20.73
N ASP A 194 -3.65 -11.87 -22.02
CA ASP A 194 -3.54 -10.58 -22.67
C ASP A 194 -4.56 -9.57 -22.16
N GLN A 195 -5.79 -9.99 -21.89
CA GLN A 195 -6.80 -9.13 -21.25
C GLN A 195 -6.40 -8.77 -19.82
N LEU A 196 -5.88 -9.72 -19.04
CA LEU A 196 -5.37 -9.44 -17.70
C LEU A 196 -4.28 -8.37 -17.74
N ILE A 197 -3.30 -8.52 -18.64
CA ILE A 197 -2.19 -7.58 -18.81
C ILE A 197 -2.69 -6.19 -19.20
N GLU A 198 -3.61 -6.09 -20.15
CA GLU A 198 -4.22 -4.82 -20.56
C GLU A 198 -4.90 -4.12 -19.38
N GLN A 199 -5.62 -4.86 -18.53
CA GLN A 199 -6.27 -4.29 -17.33
C GLN A 199 -5.26 -3.85 -16.28
N VAL A 200 -4.23 -4.67 -16.02
CA VAL A 200 -3.14 -4.36 -15.08
C VAL A 200 -2.43 -3.07 -15.50
N VAL A 201 -2.00 -2.98 -16.77
CA VAL A 201 -1.30 -1.81 -17.30
C VAL A 201 -2.22 -0.58 -17.38
N LYS A 202 -3.51 -0.76 -17.63
CA LYS A 202 -4.49 0.33 -17.57
C LYS A 202 -4.61 0.93 -16.17
N LEU A 203 -4.56 0.09 -15.13
CA LEU A 203 -4.66 0.50 -13.72
C LEU A 203 -3.34 1.04 -13.17
N ASN A 204 -2.20 0.54 -13.67
CA ASN A 204 -0.86 1.02 -13.32
C ASN A 204 0.04 0.96 -14.57
N GLN A 205 0.23 2.09 -15.25
CA GLN A 205 0.94 2.14 -16.53
C GLN A 205 2.46 1.87 -16.38
N SER A 206 3.02 2.14 -15.20
CA SER A 206 4.45 2.07 -14.92
C SER A 206 4.90 0.68 -14.45
N ILE A 207 3.98 -0.21 -14.08
CA ILE A 207 4.33 -1.53 -13.56
C ILE A 207 5.00 -2.37 -14.67
N PRO A 208 6.22 -2.89 -14.46
CA PRO A 208 6.79 -3.86 -15.37
C PRO A 208 6.00 -5.17 -15.30
N VAL A 209 5.61 -5.69 -16.46
CA VAL A 209 4.90 -6.95 -16.61
C VAL A 209 5.74 -7.91 -17.44
N VAL A 210 6.06 -9.08 -16.90
CA VAL A 210 6.64 -10.20 -17.65
C VAL A 210 5.51 -11.12 -18.09
N LEU A 211 5.27 -11.18 -19.40
CA LEU A 211 4.42 -12.21 -20.01
C LEU A 211 5.29 -13.42 -20.33
N ASP A 212 5.16 -14.46 -19.52
CA ASP A 212 5.86 -15.72 -19.72
C ASP A 212 5.15 -16.57 -20.76
N THR A 213 5.81 -16.82 -21.89
CA THR A 213 5.28 -17.61 -23.01
C THR A 213 5.65 -19.10 -22.94
N GLY A 214 6.34 -19.54 -21.89
CA GLY A 214 6.85 -20.89 -21.76
C GLY A 214 7.98 -21.20 -22.76
N TYR A 215 8.58 -22.38 -22.62
CA TYR A 215 9.66 -22.82 -23.51
C TYR A 215 9.11 -23.33 -24.84
N ASN A 216 9.88 -23.14 -25.92
CA ASN A 216 9.60 -23.66 -27.27
C ASN A 216 8.24 -23.23 -27.84
N ASN A 217 7.79 -22.03 -27.50
CA ASN A 217 6.50 -21.49 -27.94
C ASN A 217 6.67 -20.19 -28.74
N GLU A 218 7.47 -20.28 -29.81
CA GLU A 218 7.83 -19.15 -30.68
C GLU A 218 6.59 -18.51 -31.31
N SER A 219 5.60 -19.32 -31.72
CA SER A 219 4.37 -18.81 -32.30
C SER A 219 3.56 -17.92 -31.37
N GLU A 220 3.40 -18.29 -30.09
CA GLU A 220 2.69 -17.43 -29.12
C GLU A 220 3.57 -16.21 -28.76
N THR A 221 4.89 -16.40 -28.69
CA THR A 221 5.84 -15.30 -28.46
C THR A 221 5.72 -14.23 -29.54
N ASP A 222 5.79 -14.59 -30.81
CA ASP A 222 5.65 -13.67 -31.95
C ASP A 222 4.29 -12.98 -31.98
N LYS A 223 3.23 -13.71 -31.63
CA LYS A 223 1.88 -13.17 -31.54
C LYS A 223 1.78 -12.08 -30.47
N PHE A 224 2.28 -12.34 -29.26
CA PHE A 224 2.25 -11.35 -28.19
C PHE A 224 3.17 -10.16 -28.46
N ILE A 225 4.33 -10.38 -29.11
CA ILE A 225 5.24 -9.29 -29.50
C ILE A 225 4.55 -8.33 -30.44
N LYS A 226 3.81 -8.86 -31.44
CA LYS A 226 3.01 -8.03 -32.34
C LYS A 226 1.91 -7.28 -31.58
N LYS A 227 1.19 -7.98 -30.70
CA LYS A 227 0.06 -7.41 -29.93
C LYS A 227 0.48 -6.28 -28.99
N PHE A 228 1.58 -6.45 -28.27
CA PHE A 228 2.07 -5.47 -27.29
C PHE A 228 3.22 -4.63 -27.82
N SER A 229 3.37 -4.56 -29.14
CA SER A 229 4.35 -3.69 -29.78
C SER A 229 4.08 -2.23 -29.38
N GLY A 230 5.09 -1.57 -28.78
CA GLY A 230 4.98 -0.20 -28.27
C GLY A 230 4.72 -0.07 -26.77
N SER A 231 4.38 -1.15 -26.06
CA SER A 231 4.21 -1.12 -24.60
C SER A 231 5.55 -1.28 -23.88
N GLY A 232 6.15 -0.16 -23.46
CA GLY A 232 7.48 -0.16 -22.83
C GLY A 232 7.58 -0.92 -21.50
N SER A 233 6.46 -1.15 -20.84
CA SER A 233 6.34 -1.86 -19.56
C SER A 233 6.06 -3.36 -19.70
N ILE A 234 5.73 -3.87 -20.90
CA ILE A 234 5.41 -5.28 -21.13
C ILE A 234 6.62 -5.99 -21.74
N HIS A 235 7.06 -7.06 -21.09
CA HIS A 235 8.24 -7.84 -21.45
C HIS A 235 7.85 -9.28 -21.75
N ILE A 236 7.92 -9.66 -23.01
CA ILE A 236 7.50 -10.99 -23.47
C ILE A 236 8.73 -11.88 -23.55
N LYS A 237 8.81 -12.89 -22.70
CA LYS A 237 9.93 -13.84 -22.67
C LYS A 237 9.61 -15.08 -21.83
N PRO A 238 10.20 -16.24 -22.14
CA PRO A 238 10.14 -17.39 -21.25
C PRO A 238 10.75 -17.07 -19.87
N VAL A 239 10.10 -17.43 -18.77
CA VAL A 239 10.70 -17.32 -17.43
C VAL A 239 11.56 -18.55 -17.16
N MET A 240 12.87 -18.30 -17.06
CA MET A 240 13.85 -19.29 -16.65
C MET A 240 14.30 -18.99 -15.23
N LEU A 241 14.18 -19.95 -14.31
CA LEU A 241 14.52 -19.73 -12.89
C LEU A 241 15.96 -19.24 -12.68
N ARG A 242 16.91 -19.74 -13.47
CA ARG A 242 18.33 -19.33 -13.44
C ARG A 242 18.54 -17.86 -13.80
N ASP A 243 17.66 -17.27 -14.62
CA ASP A 243 17.76 -15.92 -15.15
C ASP A 243 16.71 -14.97 -14.54
N LEU A 244 15.80 -15.51 -13.73
CA LEU A 244 14.66 -14.81 -13.17
C LEU A 244 15.11 -13.66 -12.25
N GLN A 245 16.08 -13.91 -11.37
CA GLN A 245 16.63 -12.87 -10.49
C GLN A 245 17.13 -11.66 -11.29
N LYS A 246 17.99 -11.90 -12.28
CA LYS A 246 18.53 -10.85 -13.15
C LYS A 246 17.41 -10.13 -13.93
N THR A 247 16.40 -10.87 -14.37
CA THR A 247 15.23 -10.30 -15.06
C THR A 247 14.47 -9.34 -14.14
N ILE A 248 14.16 -9.76 -12.92
CA ILE A 248 13.47 -8.94 -11.92
C ILE A 248 14.28 -7.68 -11.63
N GLU A 249 15.58 -7.81 -11.33
CA GLU A 249 16.47 -6.67 -11.05
C GLU A 249 16.53 -5.67 -12.21
N THR A 250 16.64 -6.15 -13.45
CA THR A 250 16.77 -5.29 -14.63
C THR A 250 15.50 -4.48 -14.84
N LEU A 251 14.34 -5.11 -14.76
CA LEU A 251 13.06 -4.46 -15.04
C LEU A 251 12.64 -3.52 -13.90
N ILE A 252 12.90 -3.90 -12.65
CA ILE A 252 12.68 -3.02 -11.49
C ILE A 252 13.71 -1.88 -11.44
N LYS A 253 14.88 -1.98 -12.08
CA LYS A 253 15.79 -0.84 -12.17
C LYS A 253 15.43 0.11 -13.32
N LYS A 254 14.92 -0.42 -14.42
CA LYS A 254 14.65 0.34 -15.65
C LYS A 254 13.47 1.32 -15.52
N ASN A 255 12.48 0.99 -14.70
CA ASN A 255 11.28 1.82 -14.53
C ASN A 255 11.40 2.80 -13.32
N ALA A 256 12.57 2.86 -12.67
CA ALA A 256 12.87 3.72 -11.50
C ALA A 256 13.54 5.02 -11.93
#